data_AF-A0A843F2C6-F1
#
_entry.id   AF-A0A843F2C6-F1
#
_cell.length_a   1.000
_cell.length_b   1.000
_cell.length_c   1.000
_cell.angle_alpha   90.00
_cell.angle_beta   90.00
_cell.angle_gamma   90.00
#
_symmetry.space_group_name_H-M   'P 1'
#
loop_
_entity.id
_entity.type
_entity.pdbx_description
1 polymer ?
#
loop_
_entity_poly.entity_id
_entity_poly.type
_entity_poly.pdbx_seq_one_letter_code
_entity_poly.pdbx_strand_id
1 'polypeptide(L)'
;MSKICPECGKTLPETAKFCMDCGHDFSVDAPSKKTDLFSTGKLFLIIIIAILVIGGVFILTSGGGDNNSKAPVDDVDHVDMTVTDVLGSQNSYDGKTSYFIYTEALFLDVPDDMKGYIIKTSYCDENGTVLGQETEKLSNVYYDTDYSISFGYYTSYSKLDLDHVKVEIIKNGKTVDEFTHNVDKNKLSFLN
;
A
#
# COMPACT_ATOMS: atom_id res chain seq x y z
N MET A 1 -1.14 -30.96 -29.77
CA MET A 1 -2.28 -30.73 -28.86
C MET A 1 -2.11 -29.34 -28.25
N SER A 2 -3.19 -28.71 -27.79
CA SER A 2 -3.22 -27.31 -27.32
C SER A 2 -4.01 -27.21 -26.02
N LYS A 3 -3.62 -26.29 -25.13
CA LYS A 3 -4.33 -26.03 -23.87
C LYS A 3 -4.99 -24.65 -23.91
N ILE A 4 -6.06 -24.46 -23.15
CA ILE A 4 -6.74 -23.18 -23.02
C ILE A 4 -6.31 -22.54 -21.69
N CYS A 5 -5.97 -21.25 -21.72
CA CYS A 5 -5.67 -20.49 -20.50
C CYS A 5 -6.95 -20.33 -19.66
N PRO A 6 -6.94 -20.68 -18.36
CA PRO A 6 -8.11 -20.51 -17.51
C PRO A 6 -8.45 -19.04 -17.22
N GLU A 7 -7.46 -18.14 -17.27
CA GLU A 7 -7.65 -16.71 -16.96
C GLU A 7 -8.26 -15.92 -18.12
N CYS A 8 -7.82 -16.19 -19.36
CA CYS A 8 -8.21 -15.37 -20.52
C CYS A 8 -8.87 -16.15 -21.66
N GLY A 9 -9.01 -17.48 -21.54
CA GLY A 9 -9.68 -18.33 -22.53
C GLY A 9 -8.90 -18.52 -23.84
N LYS A 10 -7.67 -18.00 -23.97
CA LYS A 10 -6.89 -18.17 -25.19
C LYS A 10 -6.28 -19.56 -25.33
N THR A 11 -6.18 -20.01 -26.58
CA THR A 11 -5.56 -21.29 -26.92
C THR A 11 -4.06 -21.14 -27.05
N LEU A 12 -3.30 -21.93 -26.29
CA LEU A 12 -1.84 -21.92 -26.25
C LEU A 12 -1.25 -23.31 -26.60
N PRO A 13 0.02 -23.35 -27.03
CA PRO A 13 0.77 -24.60 -27.13
C PRO A 13 0.83 -25.32 -25.77
N GLU A 14 0.78 -26.65 -25.75
CA GLU A 14 0.87 -27.42 -24.50
C GLU A 14 2.16 -27.16 -23.72
N THR A 15 3.25 -26.86 -24.41
CA THR A 15 4.56 -26.57 -23.80
C THR A 15 4.69 -25.16 -23.24
N ALA A 16 3.66 -24.31 -23.34
CA ALA A 16 3.70 -22.95 -22.84
C ALA A 16 3.80 -22.95 -21.30
N LYS A 17 4.89 -22.40 -20.76
CA LYS A 17 5.07 -22.23 -19.31
C LYS A 17 4.28 -21.06 -18.75
N PHE A 18 3.95 -20.08 -19.59
CA PHE A 18 3.16 -18.90 -19.23
C PHE A 18 2.23 -18.50 -20.38
N CYS A 19 1.15 -17.79 -20.07
CA CYS A 19 0.26 -17.22 -21.08
C CYS A 19 0.87 -15.96 -21.69
N MET A 20 1.08 -15.95 -23.01
CA MET A 20 1.66 -14.79 -23.71
C MET A 20 0.72 -13.60 -23.82
N ASP A 21 -0.57 -13.77 -23.47
CA ASP A 21 -1.58 -12.72 -23.57
C ASP A 21 -1.96 -12.11 -22.22
N CYS A 22 -1.99 -12.90 -21.14
CA CYS A 22 -2.36 -12.40 -19.81
C CYS A 22 -1.30 -12.62 -18.73
N GLY A 23 -0.20 -13.32 -19.03
CA GLY A 23 0.90 -13.54 -18.07
C GLY A 23 0.69 -14.70 -17.07
N HIS A 24 -0.44 -15.43 -17.12
CA HIS A 24 -0.71 -16.56 -16.21
C HIS A 24 0.39 -17.64 -16.27
N ASP A 25 0.98 -17.99 -15.13
CA ASP A 25 2.06 -18.96 -15.01
C ASP A 25 1.52 -20.39 -14.80
N PHE A 26 1.84 -21.30 -15.73
CA PHE A 26 1.44 -22.71 -15.70
C PHE A 26 2.47 -23.62 -14.98
N SER A 27 3.52 -23.07 -14.37
CA SER A 27 4.63 -23.82 -13.78
C SER A 27 4.48 -24.12 -12.29
N VAL A 28 3.34 -23.81 -11.67
CA VAL A 28 3.13 -23.90 -10.21
C VAL A 28 2.62 -25.28 -9.73
N ASP A 29 2.68 -26.33 -10.56
CA ASP A 29 2.37 -27.70 -10.13
C ASP A 29 3.63 -28.45 -9.66
N ALA A 30 4.19 -28.05 -8.52
CA ALA A 30 5.07 -28.90 -7.71
C ALA A 30 4.87 -28.60 -6.21
N PRO A 31 4.46 -29.58 -5.38
CA PRO A 31 4.29 -29.35 -3.95
C PRO A 31 5.66 -29.20 -3.28
N SER A 32 6.04 -27.96 -2.95
CA SER A 32 7.20 -27.72 -2.10
C SER A 32 6.84 -28.14 -0.67
N LYS A 33 7.41 -29.27 -0.25
CA LYS A 33 7.49 -29.68 1.15
C LYS A 33 8.06 -28.52 1.96
N LYS A 34 7.26 -27.94 2.86
CA LYS A 34 7.78 -27.13 3.96
C LYS A 34 8.66 -28.03 4.83
N THR A 35 9.98 -27.86 4.74
CA THR A 35 10.91 -28.49 5.65
C THR A 35 10.91 -27.71 6.95
N ASP A 36 10.20 -28.28 7.93
CA ASP A 36 10.39 -27.99 9.35
C ASP A 36 11.87 -28.13 9.70
N LEU A 37 12.49 -27.03 10.12
CA LEU A 37 13.80 -27.07 10.78
C LEU A 37 13.85 -26.09 11.95
N PHE A 38 12.88 -26.21 12.86
CA PHE A 38 12.94 -25.64 14.21
C PHE A 38 13.25 -26.77 15.20
N SER A 39 14.53 -27.06 15.38
CA SER A 39 15.04 -27.98 16.39
C SER A 39 15.97 -27.24 17.35
N THR A 40 15.40 -26.55 18.33
CA THR A 40 15.95 -26.37 19.70
C THR A 40 14.96 -25.64 20.61
N GLY A 41 13.83 -26.31 20.91
CA GLY A 41 12.72 -25.81 21.74
C GLY A 41 12.96 -25.78 23.25
N LYS A 42 14.18 -25.47 23.72
CA LYS A 42 14.44 -25.29 25.17
C LYS A 42 15.22 -24.02 25.55
N LEU A 43 15.89 -23.36 24.59
CA LEU A 43 16.69 -22.16 24.91
C LEU A 43 15.89 -20.85 24.77
N PHE A 44 14.96 -20.77 23.80
CA PHE A 44 14.14 -19.57 23.58
C PHE A 44 13.12 -19.31 24.70
N LEU A 45 12.60 -20.36 25.35
CA LEU A 45 11.64 -20.23 26.45
C LEU A 45 12.25 -19.54 27.68
N ILE A 46 13.54 -19.80 27.96
CA ILE A 46 14.24 -19.20 29.10
C ILE A 46 14.50 -17.70 28.85
N ILE A 47 14.84 -17.33 27.62
CA ILE A 47 15.09 -15.94 27.22
C ILE A 47 13.79 -15.12 27.24
N ILE A 48 12.68 -15.69 26.78
CA ILE A 48 11.35 -15.04 26.82
C ILE A 48 10.87 -14.84 28.26
N ILE A 49 11.07 -15.82 29.16
CA ILE A 49 10.71 -15.67 30.59
C ILE A 49 11.55 -14.58 31.27
N ALA A 50 12.84 -14.46 30.98
CA ALA A 50 13.68 -13.41 31.54
C ALA A 50 13.26 -12.00 31.09
N ILE A 51 12.87 -11.83 29.82
CA ILE A 51 12.37 -10.56 29.28
C ILE A 51 11.00 -10.20 29.88
N LEU A 52 10.13 -11.19 30.10
CA LEU A 52 8.82 -10.99 30.74
C LEU A 52 8.91 -10.69 32.23
N VAL A 53 9.94 -11.14 32.95
CA VAL A 53 10.13 -10.79 34.38
C VAL A 53 10.70 -9.37 34.53
N ILE A 54 11.54 -8.92 33.59
CA ILE A 54 12.10 -7.56 33.62
C ILE A 54 11.09 -6.52 33.08
N GLY A 55 10.27 -6.88 32.10
CA GLY A 55 9.20 -6.02 31.55
C GLY A 55 7.84 -6.15 32.26
N GLY A 56 7.57 -7.26 32.93
CA GLY A 56 6.26 -7.60 33.50
C GLY A 56 6.00 -7.10 34.91
N VAL A 57 6.95 -6.41 35.54
CA VAL A 57 6.70 -5.74 36.83
C VAL A 57 5.86 -4.46 36.64
N PHE A 58 5.65 -3.98 35.40
CA PHE A 58 4.91 -2.73 35.17
C PHE A 58 3.41 -2.87 34.83
N ILE A 59 2.85 -4.08 34.68
CA ILE A 59 1.40 -4.24 34.39
C ILE A 59 0.72 -5.18 35.38
N LEU A 60 0.80 -4.85 36.67
CA LEU A 60 -0.08 -5.43 37.68
C LEU A 60 -0.74 -4.32 38.50
N THR A 61 -1.67 -3.61 37.88
CA THR A 61 -2.83 -3.05 38.59
C THR A 61 -4.09 -3.21 37.73
N SER A 62 -5.12 -3.81 38.34
CA SER A 62 -6.51 -4.01 37.86
C SER A 62 -6.69 -4.90 36.63
N GLY A 63 -7.57 -5.89 36.57
CA GLY A 63 -8.67 -6.33 37.42
C GLY A 63 -9.48 -7.30 36.54
N GLY A 64 -9.90 -8.44 37.10
CA GLY A 64 -10.56 -9.52 36.36
C GLY A 64 -11.91 -9.12 35.73
N GLY A 65 -12.25 -9.75 34.61
CA GLY A 65 -13.55 -9.66 33.95
C GLY A 65 -13.61 -10.62 32.77
N ASP A 66 -14.51 -11.59 32.85
CA ASP A 66 -14.72 -12.64 31.86
C ASP A 66 -15.35 -12.12 30.54
N ASN A 67 -15.31 -13.03 29.55
CA ASN A 67 -16.26 -13.24 28.45
C ASN A 67 -15.92 -12.65 27.08
N ASN A 68 -15.46 -13.55 26.20
CA ASN A 68 -15.94 -13.69 24.83
C ASN A 68 -16.15 -12.38 24.04
N SER A 69 -15.09 -11.60 23.92
CA SER A 69 -15.04 -10.49 22.96
C SER A 69 -14.56 -11.07 21.63
N LYS A 70 -15.50 -11.39 20.74
CA LYS A 70 -15.24 -11.21 19.31
C LYS A 70 -14.73 -9.77 19.21
N ALA A 71 -13.46 -9.59 18.84
CA ALA A 71 -12.90 -8.26 18.62
C ALA A 71 -13.94 -7.46 17.82
N PRO A 72 -14.19 -6.18 18.15
CA PRO A 72 -15.01 -5.35 17.29
C PRO A 72 -14.36 -5.43 15.91
N VAL A 73 -15.02 -6.12 14.98
CA VAL A 73 -14.72 -5.94 13.57
C VAL A 73 -15.26 -4.54 13.35
N ASP A 74 -14.37 -3.56 13.42
CA ASP A 74 -14.63 -2.20 13.00
C ASP A 74 -15.18 -2.31 11.57
N ASP A 75 -16.49 -2.22 11.44
CA ASP A 75 -17.23 -2.14 10.18
C ASP A 75 -17.03 -0.72 9.64
N VAL A 76 -15.78 -0.40 9.29
CA VAL A 76 -15.43 0.87 8.67
C VAL A 76 -15.45 0.63 7.18
N ASP A 77 -16.32 1.37 6.50
CA ASP A 77 -16.43 1.29 5.06
C ASP A 77 -15.07 1.57 4.40
N HIS A 78 -14.69 0.69 3.49
CA HIS A 78 -13.44 0.77 2.75
C HIS A 78 -13.58 1.72 1.55
N VAL A 79 -12.47 2.29 1.10
CA VAL A 79 -12.37 3.06 -0.15
C VAL A 79 -11.56 2.23 -1.13
N ASP A 80 -12.14 1.87 -2.27
CA ASP A 80 -11.39 1.26 -3.36
C ASP A 80 -10.94 2.33 -4.36
N MET A 81 -9.65 2.32 -4.68
CA MET A 81 -9.06 3.24 -5.64
C MET A 81 -7.88 2.60 -6.37
N THR A 82 -7.64 3.07 -7.58
CA THR A 82 -6.45 2.74 -8.35
C THR A 82 -5.66 4.00 -8.63
N VAL A 83 -4.44 4.09 -8.09
CA VAL A 83 -3.49 5.13 -8.51
C VAL A 83 -3.16 4.90 -9.99
N THR A 84 -3.52 5.88 -10.81
CA THR A 84 -3.35 5.82 -12.26
C THR A 84 -2.00 6.37 -12.66
N ASP A 85 -1.55 7.43 -12.00
CA ASP A 85 -0.29 8.10 -12.33
C ASP A 85 0.29 8.92 -11.18
N VAL A 86 1.61 9.15 -11.27
CA VAL A 86 2.32 10.14 -10.46
C VAL A 86 3.02 11.09 -11.41
N LEU A 87 2.66 12.37 -11.32
CA LEU A 87 3.07 13.39 -12.26
C LEU A 87 3.88 14.47 -11.54
N GLY A 88 4.72 15.16 -12.29
CA GLY A 88 5.47 16.26 -11.72
C GLY A 88 6.18 17.12 -12.73
N SER A 89 6.49 18.34 -12.30
CA SER A 89 7.15 19.38 -13.09
C SER A 89 8.09 20.21 -12.25
N GLN A 90 9.12 20.77 -12.88
CA GLN A 90 9.97 21.77 -12.24
C GLN A 90 9.59 23.18 -12.69
N ASN A 91 9.70 24.13 -11.77
CA ASN A 91 9.61 25.55 -12.06
C ASN A 91 10.92 26.21 -11.63
N SER A 92 11.46 27.09 -12.47
CA SER A 92 12.66 27.86 -12.14
C SER A 92 12.36 29.35 -12.17
N TYR A 93 12.62 30.03 -11.06
CA TYR A 93 12.45 31.47 -10.92
C TYR A 93 13.63 32.07 -10.15
N ASP A 94 14.26 33.10 -10.70
CA ASP A 94 15.36 33.83 -10.04
C ASP A 94 16.49 32.92 -9.52
N GLY A 95 16.91 31.96 -10.36
CA GLY A 95 17.95 30.99 -10.02
C GLY A 95 17.56 29.94 -8.98
N LYS A 96 16.31 29.96 -8.49
CA LYS A 96 15.74 28.94 -7.60
C LYS A 96 14.87 27.98 -8.40
N THR A 97 15.07 26.68 -8.20
CA THR A 97 14.24 25.64 -8.80
C THR A 97 13.39 24.98 -7.73
N SER A 98 12.10 24.81 -8.01
CA SER A 98 11.19 23.98 -7.24
C SER A 98 10.71 22.82 -8.10
N TYR A 99 10.41 21.70 -7.43
CA TYR A 99 9.90 20.48 -8.01
C TYR A 99 8.53 20.23 -7.40
N PHE A 100 7.52 20.20 -8.26
CA PHE A 100 6.13 19.98 -7.90
C PHE A 100 5.72 18.57 -8.34
N ILE A 101 5.08 17.84 -7.44
CA ILE A 101 4.59 16.48 -7.69
C ILE A 101 3.16 16.33 -7.16
N TYR A 102 2.40 15.48 -7.81
CA TYR A 102 1.06 15.09 -7.39
C TYR A 102 0.72 13.70 -7.89
N THR A 103 -0.30 13.11 -7.27
CA THR A 103 -0.78 11.76 -7.57
C THR A 103 -2.16 11.86 -8.21
N GLU A 104 -2.42 11.02 -9.21
CA GLU A 104 -3.74 10.85 -9.81
C GLU A 104 -4.27 9.45 -9.49
N ALA A 105 -5.55 9.36 -9.14
CA ALA A 105 -6.20 8.07 -8.95
C ALA A 105 -7.66 8.07 -9.37
N LEU A 106 -8.12 6.89 -9.79
CA LEU A 106 -9.52 6.59 -10.02
C LEU A 106 -10.11 6.03 -8.73
N PHE A 107 -11.18 6.64 -8.22
CA PHE A 107 -11.93 6.16 -7.06
C PHE A 107 -13.09 5.31 -7.58
N LEU A 108 -13.06 4.02 -7.26
CA LEU A 108 -13.93 2.99 -7.86
C LEU A 108 -15.12 2.66 -6.97
N ASP A 109 -14.90 2.56 -5.66
CA ASP A 109 -15.95 2.32 -4.68
C ASP A 109 -15.68 3.17 -3.45
N VAL A 110 -16.62 4.03 -3.10
CA VAL A 110 -16.47 4.98 -1.99
C VAL A 110 -17.72 4.96 -1.11
N PRO A 111 -17.55 5.08 0.23
CA PRO A 111 -18.66 5.23 1.15
C PRO A 111 -19.57 6.42 0.80
N ASP A 112 -20.87 6.28 1.04
CA ASP A 112 -21.85 7.36 0.82
C ASP A 112 -21.53 8.64 1.62
N ASP A 113 -20.93 8.49 2.80
CA ASP A 113 -20.46 9.61 3.64
C ASP A 113 -18.94 9.58 3.85
N MET A 114 -18.26 10.35 3.02
CA MET A 114 -16.80 10.56 3.10
C MET A 114 -16.36 11.53 4.21
N LYS A 115 -17.29 12.04 5.05
CA LYS A 115 -16.94 12.98 6.12
C LYS A 115 -16.00 12.36 7.14
N GLY A 116 -14.82 12.95 7.30
CA GLY A 116 -13.83 12.51 8.27
C GLY A 116 -12.93 11.38 7.79
N TYR A 117 -13.07 10.94 6.53
CA TYR A 117 -12.00 10.25 5.83
C TYR A 117 -10.90 11.25 5.46
N ILE A 118 -9.66 10.80 5.62
CA ILE A 118 -8.44 11.53 5.35
C ILE A 118 -7.63 10.69 4.37
N ILE A 119 -7.06 11.33 3.35
CA ILE A 119 -6.08 10.70 2.48
C ILE A 119 -4.71 11.25 2.84
N LYS A 120 -3.75 10.36 3.05
CA LYS A 120 -2.35 10.68 3.26
C LYS A 120 -1.54 10.12 2.10
N THR A 121 -0.84 11.00 1.39
CA THR A 121 0.00 10.64 0.26
C THR A 121 1.45 10.79 0.68
N SER A 122 2.23 9.72 0.60
CA SER A 122 3.65 9.69 0.96
C SER A 122 4.47 9.34 -0.26
N TYR A 123 5.38 10.22 -0.64
CA TYR A 123 6.31 10.04 -1.75
C TYR A 123 7.62 9.46 -1.22
N CYS A 124 7.98 8.27 -1.68
CA CYS A 124 9.06 7.48 -1.10
C CYS A 124 10.22 7.24 -2.07
N ASP A 125 11.41 7.05 -1.51
CA ASP A 125 12.55 6.48 -2.22
C ASP A 125 12.48 4.94 -2.29
N GLU A 126 13.47 4.31 -2.94
CA GLU A 126 13.57 2.85 -3.09
C GLU A 126 13.63 2.07 -1.76
N ASN A 127 14.08 2.73 -0.69
CA ASN A 127 14.21 2.13 0.64
C ASN A 127 12.94 2.32 1.47
N GLY A 128 11.91 2.97 0.92
CA GLY A 128 10.68 3.33 1.62
C GLY A 128 10.84 4.55 2.54
N THR A 129 11.93 5.31 2.42
CA THR A 129 12.10 6.58 3.14
C THR A 129 11.14 7.61 2.57
N VAL A 130 10.33 8.23 3.42
CA VAL A 130 9.42 9.29 3.01
C VAL A 130 10.20 10.57 2.70
N LEU A 131 10.20 10.97 1.43
CA LEU A 131 10.85 12.17 0.92
C LEU A 131 9.94 13.40 1.00
N GLY A 132 8.63 13.19 0.88
CA GLY A 132 7.60 14.21 0.99
C GLY A 132 6.25 13.57 1.31
N GLN A 133 5.37 14.31 1.97
CA GLN A 133 4.03 13.81 2.28
C GLN A 133 3.02 14.94 2.33
N GLU A 134 1.78 14.63 2.00
CA GLU A 134 0.64 15.53 2.14
C GLU A 134 -0.55 14.79 2.75
N THR A 135 -1.40 15.53 3.45
CA THR A 135 -2.58 14.98 4.10
C THR A 135 -3.76 15.92 3.91
N GLU A 136 -4.85 15.39 3.38
CA GLU A 136 -6.03 16.17 3.03
C GLU A 136 -7.32 15.41 3.37
N LYS A 137 -8.42 16.16 3.51
CA LYS A 137 -9.73 15.57 3.81
C LYS A 137 -10.41 15.13 2.51
N LEU A 138 -10.99 13.93 2.52
CA LEU A 138 -11.73 13.41 1.36
C LEU A 138 -13.21 13.84 1.31
N SER A 139 -13.60 14.88 2.08
CA SER A 139 -15.02 15.27 2.21
C SER A 139 -15.70 15.67 0.91
N ASN A 140 -14.93 15.92 -0.16
CA ASN A 140 -15.41 16.40 -1.45
C ASN A 140 -15.21 15.39 -2.59
N VAL A 141 -14.72 14.17 -2.30
CA VAL A 141 -14.71 13.10 -3.31
C VAL A 141 -16.13 12.55 -3.36
N TYR A 142 -16.89 13.06 -4.31
CA TYR A 142 -18.24 12.63 -4.57
C TYR A 142 -18.22 11.73 -5.80
N TYR A 143 -18.70 10.50 -5.62
CA TYR A 143 -19.02 9.49 -6.63
C TYR A 143 -17.84 8.66 -7.17
N ASP A 144 -18.14 7.41 -7.51
CA ASP A 144 -17.43 6.59 -8.50
C ASP A 144 -17.41 7.41 -9.79
N THR A 145 -16.26 8.01 -10.10
CA THR A 145 -16.10 8.83 -11.30
C THR A 145 -15.22 8.08 -12.27
N ASP A 146 -15.58 8.06 -13.55
CA ASP A 146 -14.72 7.51 -14.62
C ASP A 146 -13.43 8.32 -14.88
N TYR A 147 -13.14 9.33 -14.04
CA TYR A 147 -12.02 10.25 -14.20
C TYR A 147 -11.08 10.18 -13.01
N SER A 148 -9.78 10.28 -13.28
CA SER A 148 -8.79 10.38 -12.22
C SER A 148 -8.90 11.73 -11.51
N ILE A 149 -8.77 11.70 -10.19
CA ILE A 149 -8.69 12.86 -9.32
C ILE A 149 -7.24 13.05 -8.90
N SER A 150 -6.76 14.28 -9.00
CA SER A 150 -5.40 14.66 -8.64
C SER A 150 -5.34 15.18 -7.20
N PHE A 151 -4.43 14.64 -6.38
CA PHE A 151 -4.26 14.97 -4.96
C PHE A 151 -2.80 14.86 -4.50
N GLY A 152 -2.54 15.19 -3.23
CA GLY A 152 -1.23 15.01 -2.62
C GLY A 152 -0.17 15.96 -3.17
N TYR A 153 -0.59 17.18 -3.50
CA TYR A 153 0.26 18.19 -4.14
C TYR A 153 1.43 18.62 -3.25
N TYR A 154 2.63 18.16 -3.57
CA TYR A 154 3.84 18.43 -2.78
C TYR A 154 4.86 19.24 -3.58
N THR A 155 5.52 20.20 -2.92
CA THR A 155 6.59 21.01 -3.51
C THR A 155 7.88 20.84 -2.74
N SER A 156 8.97 20.53 -3.44
CA SER A 156 10.32 20.46 -2.91
C SER A 156 11.23 21.49 -3.59
N TYR A 157 12.28 21.91 -2.89
CA TYR A 157 13.37 22.73 -3.45
C TYR A 157 14.64 21.90 -3.76
N SER A 158 14.59 20.60 -3.49
CA SER A 158 15.59 19.62 -3.90
C SER A 158 14.97 18.61 -4.87
N LYS A 159 15.77 18.15 -5.82
CA LYS A 159 15.35 17.07 -6.73
C LYS A 159 15.10 15.81 -5.89
N LEU A 160 13.97 15.16 -6.12
CA LEU A 160 13.56 13.95 -5.42
C LEU A 160 13.89 12.72 -6.27
N ASP A 161 14.48 11.69 -5.67
CA ASP A 161 14.63 10.38 -6.30
C ASP A 161 13.48 9.49 -5.87
N LEU A 162 12.34 9.69 -6.54
CA LEU A 162 11.09 9.00 -6.25
C LEU A 162 11.13 7.59 -6.84
N ASP A 163 10.69 6.61 -6.05
CA ASP A 163 10.54 5.23 -6.48
C ASP A 163 9.07 4.80 -6.50
N HIS A 164 8.34 5.04 -5.41
CA HIS A 164 6.93 4.71 -5.29
C HIS A 164 6.19 5.78 -4.48
N VAL A 165 4.87 5.82 -4.65
CA VAL A 165 3.94 6.55 -3.79
C VAL A 165 3.16 5.56 -2.95
N LYS A 166 2.93 5.94 -1.69
CA LYS A 166 2.07 5.23 -0.77
C LYS A 166 0.89 6.12 -0.38
N VAL A 167 -0.32 5.65 -0.62
CA VAL A 167 -1.57 6.35 -0.30
C VAL A 167 -2.27 5.60 0.81
N GLU A 168 -2.54 6.28 1.91
CA GLU A 168 -3.24 5.73 3.07
C GLU A 168 -4.58 6.44 3.23
N ILE A 169 -5.67 5.67 3.31
CA ILE A 169 -7.00 6.17 3.68
C ILE A 169 -7.15 5.97 5.18
N ILE A 170 -7.46 7.06 5.88
CA ILE A 170 -7.48 7.10 7.35
C ILE A 170 -8.86 7.55 7.81
N LYS A 171 -9.47 6.79 8.71
CA LYS A 171 -10.73 7.13 9.38
C LYS A 171 -10.57 6.91 10.87
N ASN A 172 -11.05 7.86 11.67
CA ASN A 172 -10.96 7.80 13.14
C ASN A 172 -9.53 7.54 13.68
N GLY A 173 -8.51 8.02 12.95
CA GLY A 173 -7.09 7.87 13.32
C GLY A 173 -6.47 6.51 12.98
N LYS A 174 -7.20 5.63 12.28
CA LYS A 174 -6.71 4.31 11.84
C LYS A 174 -6.67 4.25 10.32
N THR A 175 -5.58 3.73 9.77
CA THR A 175 -5.49 3.40 8.35
C THR A 175 -6.46 2.27 8.05
N VAL A 176 -7.40 2.51 7.14
CA VAL A 176 -8.43 1.55 6.71
C VAL A 176 -8.09 0.92 5.37
N ASP A 177 -7.43 1.68 4.49
CA ASP A 177 -6.92 1.19 3.21
C ASP A 177 -5.53 1.75 2.94
N GLU A 178 -4.70 0.97 2.25
CA GLU A 178 -3.35 1.36 1.83
C GLU A 178 -3.10 0.92 0.39
N PHE A 179 -2.60 1.84 -0.43
CA PHE A 179 -2.27 1.62 -1.84
C PHE A 179 -0.82 2.00 -2.07
N THR A 180 -0.10 1.17 -2.83
CA THR A 180 1.27 1.46 -3.25
C THR A 180 1.35 1.42 -4.76
N HIS A 181 2.00 2.42 -5.36
CA HIS A 181 2.16 2.53 -6.80
C HIS A 181 3.59 2.95 -7.15
N ASN A 182 4.23 2.19 -8.03
CA ASN A 182 5.58 2.50 -8.51
C ASN A 182 5.52 3.68 -9.46
N VAL A 183 6.40 4.66 -9.27
CA VAL A 183 6.45 5.87 -10.08
C VAL A 183 7.09 5.56 -11.43
N ASP A 184 6.38 5.81 -12.52
CA ASP A 184 6.98 5.88 -13.86
C ASP A 184 7.83 7.15 -13.96
N LYS A 185 9.14 6.99 -13.79
CA LYS A 185 10.10 8.10 -13.85
C LYS A 185 10.04 8.88 -15.16
N ASN A 186 9.57 8.28 -16.27
CA ASN A 186 9.40 8.97 -17.55
C ASN A 186 8.25 9.98 -17.55
N LYS A 187 7.31 9.88 -16.60
CA LYS A 187 6.19 10.83 -16.46
C LYS A 187 6.55 12.03 -15.57
N LEU A 188 7.71 12.00 -14.92
CA LEU A 188 8.24 13.13 -14.17
C LEU A 188 9.04 14.03 -15.11
N SER A 189 8.45 15.15 -15.52
CA SER A 189 9.06 16.03 -16.53
C SER A 189 10.38 16.69 -16.10
N PHE A 190 10.74 16.62 -14.82
CA PHE A 190 12.04 17.08 -14.30
C PHE A 190 13.13 15.99 -14.26
N LEU A 191 12.79 14.75 -14.63
CA LEU A 191 13.76 13.66 -14.80
C LEU A 191 14.26 13.51 -16.23
N ASN A 192 13.53 14.07 -17.21
CA ASN A 192 13.80 13.95 -18.64
C ASN A 192 14.40 15.22 -19.24
#